data_AF-A0A3N5J2W4-F1
#
_entry.id   AF-A0A3N5J2W4-F1
#
_cell.length_a   1.000
_cell.length_b   1.000
_cell.length_c   1.000
_cell.angle_alpha   90.00
_cell.angle_beta   90.00
_cell.angle_gamma   90.00
#
_symmetry.space_group_name_H-M   'P 1'
#
loop_
_entity.id
_entity.type
_entity.pdbx_description
1 polymer ?
#
loop_
_entity_poly.entity_id
_entity_poly.type
_entity_poly.pdbx_seq_one_letter_code
_entity_poly.pdbx_strand_id
1 'polypeptide(L)'
;MNRILTLICLLIILTLFLLGCNSNTSSSSGFGSGSGYSLNLTTSNTSIPEGGSATLIVAAKDAQGNPVNDSVQGVTFSSTMGGTFSPASPFLSSGVATAVFTASGGTTPTPTAAAGVTQITASYKGAFAYMSLFVFKP
;
A
#
# COMPACT_ATOMS: atom_id res chain seq x y z
N MET A 1 -21.50 34.45 -19.93
CA MET A 1 -20.44 33.43 -20.01
C MET A 1 -20.22 32.69 -18.68
N ASN A 2 -21.27 32.43 -17.87
CA ASN A 2 -21.13 31.87 -16.50
C ASN A 2 -21.90 30.57 -16.25
N ARG A 3 -22.75 30.10 -17.18
CA ARG A 3 -23.62 28.93 -16.96
C ARG A 3 -22.94 27.59 -17.21
N ILE A 4 -21.93 27.58 -18.09
CA ILE A 4 -21.10 26.39 -18.35
C ILE A 4 -20.17 26.10 -17.16
N LEU A 5 -19.60 27.14 -16.55
CA LEU A 5 -18.74 27.01 -15.38
C LEU A 5 -19.49 26.47 -14.15
N THR A 6 -20.75 26.87 -13.95
CA THR A 6 -21.59 26.35 -12.84
C THR A 6 -21.97 24.89 -13.05
N LEU A 7 -22.25 24.47 -14.29
CA LEU A 7 -22.53 23.07 -14.60
C LEU A 7 -21.32 22.16 -14.38
N ILE A 8 -20.12 22.63 -14.74
CA ILE A 8 -18.87 21.88 -14.54
C ILE A 8 -18.57 21.72 -13.05
N CYS A 9 -18.73 22.77 -12.23
CA CYS A 9 -18.56 22.66 -10.78
C CYS A 9 -19.56 21.69 -10.14
N LEU A 10 -20.83 21.70 -10.57
CA LEU A 10 -21.85 20.78 -10.06
C LEU A 10 -21.53 19.32 -10.43
N LEU A 11 -21.01 19.09 -11.65
CA LEU A 11 -20.62 17.76 -12.12
C LEU A 11 -19.42 17.20 -11.34
N ILE A 12 -18.42 18.06 -11.05
CA ILE A 12 -17.24 17.67 -10.24
C ILE A 12 -17.66 17.31 -8.82
N ILE A 13 -18.55 18.09 -8.20
CA ILE A 13 -19.06 17.82 -6.85
C ILE A 13 -19.87 16.51 -6.83
N LEU A 14 -20.69 16.24 -7.86
CA LEU A 14 -21.45 15.00 -7.98
C LEU A 14 -20.54 13.76 -8.13
N THR A 15 -19.42 13.87 -8.84
CA THR A 15 -18.43 12.78 -8.95
C THR A 15 -17.66 12.51 -7.66
N LEU A 16 -17.46 13.53 -6.82
CA LEU A 16 -16.78 13.39 -5.52
C LEU A 16 -17.66 12.66 -4.48
N PHE A 17 -18.99 12.72 -4.61
CA PHE A 17 -19.92 12.02 -3.72
C PHE A 17 -20.18 10.55 -4.08
N LEU A 18 -19.79 10.10 -5.28
CA LEU A 18 -19.96 8.72 -5.74
C LEU A 18 -18.81 7.78 -5.34
N LEU A 19 -17.75 8.30 -4.72
CA LEU A 19 -16.76 7.50 -3.99
C LEU A 19 -17.31 7.13 -2.62
N GLY A 20 -18.42 6.39 -2.62
CA GLY A 20 -18.97 5.75 -1.43
C GLY A 20 -17.90 4.84 -0.84
N CYS A 21 -17.55 5.09 0.43
CA CYS A 21 -16.68 4.24 1.24
C CYS A 21 -17.26 2.82 1.27
N ASN A 22 -16.78 1.95 0.39
CA ASN A 22 -16.97 0.51 0.50
C ASN A 22 -16.04 0.02 1.62
N SER A 23 -16.56 -0.78 2.54
CA SER A 23 -15.94 -1.13 3.83
C SER A 23 -14.65 -1.98 3.76
N ASN A 24 -14.07 -2.15 2.58
CA ASN A 24 -12.69 -2.58 2.38
C ASN A 24 -11.92 -1.40 1.78
N THR A 25 -11.48 -0.49 2.64
CA THR A 25 -10.78 0.72 2.19
C THR A 25 -9.38 0.33 1.73
N SER A 26 -9.13 0.31 0.42
CA SER A 26 -7.76 0.30 -0.09
C SER A 26 -7.12 1.66 0.17
N SER A 27 -5.94 1.65 0.78
CA SER A 27 -5.16 2.87 1.02
C SER A 27 -3.92 2.87 0.12
N SER A 28 -3.55 4.06 -0.36
CA SER A 28 -2.34 4.31 -1.15
C SER A 28 -1.44 5.28 -0.40
N SER A 29 -0.14 5.01 -0.41
CA SER A 29 0.88 5.86 0.22
C SER A 29 1.14 7.19 -0.52
N GLY A 30 0.64 7.32 -1.75
CA GLY A 30 1.20 8.28 -2.70
C GLY A 30 2.60 7.88 -3.20
N PHE A 31 3.17 8.65 -4.13
CA PHE A 31 4.49 8.38 -4.69
C PHE A 31 5.60 8.92 -3.78
N GLY A 32 6.38 8.02 -3.17
CA GLY A 32 7.63 8.38 -2.53
C GLY A 32 8.80 8.19 -3.50
N SER A 33 9.66 9.21 -3.61
CA SER A 33 10.74 9.28 -4.60
C SER A 33 12.12 9.14 -3.98
N GLY A 34 13.02 8.44 -4.67
CA GLY A 34 14.42 8.32 -4.29
C GLY A 34 15.27 7.71 -5.40
N SER A 35 16.50 8.20 -5.58
CA SER A 35 17.48 7.67 -6.56
C SER A 35 16.96 7.51 -8.00
N GLY A 36 16.04 8.37 -8.44
CA GLY A 36 15.46 8.29 -9.79
C GLY A 36 14.30 7.29 -9.94
N TYR A 37 13.73 6.79 -8.84
CA TYR A 37 12.53 5.96 -8.86
C TYR A 37 11.43 6.57 -7.99
N SER A 38 10.18 6.21 -8.27
CA SER A 38 9.02 6.55 -7.46
C SER A 38 8.17 5.31 -7.19
N LEU A 39 7.70 5.15 -5.95
CA LEU A 39 6.89 4.01 -5.51
C LEU A 39 5.55 4.47 -4.98
N ASN A 40 4.49 3.78 -5.35
CA ASN A 40 3.18 3.86 -4.71
C ASN A 40 2.81 2.49 -4.15
N LEU A 41 2.62 2.39 -2.83
CA LEU A 41 2.20 1.19 -2.13
C LEU A 41 0.69 1.24 -1.89
N THR A 42 -0.01 0.20 -2.29
CA THR A 42 -1.46 0.01 -2.09
C THR A 42 -1.74 -1.29 -1.33
N THR A 43 -2.78 -1.32 -0.51
CA THR A 43 -3.22 -2.52 0.22
C THR A 43 -4.68 -2.87 -0.09
N SER A 44 -5.04 -4.15 -0.08
CA SER A 44 -6.43 -4.61 -0.21
C SER A 44 -7.27 -4.24 1.03
N ASN A 45 -6.64 -4.15 2.20
CA ASN A 45 -7.28 -3.92 3.47
C ASN A 45 -6.41 -3.00 4.33
N THR A 46 -7.04 -2.07 5.06
CA THR A 46 -6.39 -1.22 6.06
C THR A 46 -6.58 -1.71 7.48
N SER A 47 -7.37 -2.77 7.67
CA SER A 47 -7.66 -3.37 8.97
C SER A 47 -7.75 -4.89 8.81
N ILE A 48 -6.97 -5.64 9.59
CA ILE A 48 -6.96 -7.12 9.59
C ILE A 48 -6.84 -7.65 11.03
N PRO A 49 -7.35 -8.85 11.32
CA PRO A 49 -7.14 -9.47 12.63
C PRO A 49 -5.68 -9.92 12.80
N GLU A 50 -5.24 -10.13 14.04
CA GLU A 50 -3.99 -10.85 14.33
C GLU A 50 -3.97 -12.22 13.60
N GLY A 51 -2.84 -12.57 12.98
CA GLY A 51 -2.73 -13.75 12.11
C GLY A 51 -3.45 -13.62 10.76
N GLY A 52 -4.22 -12.55 10.55
CA GLY A 52 -4.85 -12.22 9.27
C GLY A 52 -3.85 -11.66 8.25
N SER A 53 -4.33 -11.46 7.02
CA SER A 53 -3.49 -11.03 5.91
C SER A 53 -4.11 -9.95 5.04
N ALA A 54 -3.27 -9.19 4.34
CA ALA A 54 -3.64 -8.20 3.34
C ALA A 54 -2.73 -8.31 2.11
N THR A 55 -3.29 -8.12 0.92
CA THR A 55 -2.51 -8.05 -0.32
C THR A 55 -1.92 -6.64 -0.48
N LEU A 56 -0.61 -6.57 -0.69
CA LEU A 56 0.15 -5.38 -0.98
C LEU A 56 0.52 -5.33 -2.45
N ILE A 57 0.34 -4.16 -3.07
CA ILE A 57 0.67 -3.90 -4.47
C ILE A 57 1.56 -2.66 -4.51
N VAL A 58 2.73 -2.78 -5.11
CA VAL A 58 3.66 -1.67 -5.36
C VAL A 58 3.66 -1.35 -6.83
N ALA A 59 3.35 -0.10 -7.15
CA ALA A 59 3.57 0.47 -8.47
C ALA A 59 4.87 1.30 -8.46
N ALA A 60 5.80 0.98 -9.37
CA ALA A 60 7.09 1.63 -9.48
C ALA A 60 7.27 2.28 -10.86
N LYS A 61 7.79 3.51 -10.86
CA LYS A 61 8.20 4.23 -12.08
C LYS A 61 9.63 4.72 -11.98
N ASP A 62 10.33 4.78 -13.11
CA ASP A 62 11.64 5.43 -13.23
C ASP A 62 11.52 6.97 -13.27
N ALA A 63 12.66 7.65 -13.43
CA ALA A 63 12.74 9.11 -13.41
C ALA A 63 12.05 9.76 -14.63
N GLN A 64 11.85 9.00 -15.70
CA GLN A 64 11.15 9.41 -16.91
C GLN A 64 9.65 9.11 -16.82
N GLY A 65 9.19 8.45 -15.75
CA GLY A 65 7.81 8.08 -15.53
C GLY A 65 7.40 6.76 -16.17
N ASN A 66 8.34 5.97 -16.70
CA ASN A 66 8.06 4.68 -17.29
C ASN A 66 7.92 3.59 -16.21
N PRO A 67 7.10 2.56 -16.44
CA PRO A 67 7.01 1.42 -15.52
C PRO A 67 8.33 0.66 -15.44
N VAL A 68 8.75 0.33 -14.22
CA VAL A 68 9.99 -0.41 -13.96
C VAL A 68 9.79 -1.91 -14.24
N ASN A 69 10.76 -2.52 -14.92
CA ASN A 69 10.87 -3.98 -15.06
C ASN A 69 12.22 -4.41 -14.50
N ASP A 70 12.23 -5.26 -13.47
CA ASP A 70 13.46 -5.70 -12.82
C ASP A 70 13.29 -7.11 -12.25
N SER A 71 13.97 -8.08 -12.87
CA SER A 71 13.97 -9.50 -12.48
C SER A 71 15.16 -9.89 -11.59
N VAL A 72 16.02 -8.93 -11.23
CA VAL A 72 17.24 -9.17 -10.44
C VAL A 72 17.06 -8.63 -9.02
N GLN A 73 16.47 -7.44 -8.87
CA GLN A 73 16.21 -6.83 -7.58
C GLN A 73 14.71 -6.63 -7.35
N GLY A 74 14.18 -7.29 -6.32
CA GLY A 74 12.78 -7.14 -5.92
C GLY A 74 12.55 -5.96 -4.98
N VAL A 75 11.26 -5.69 -4.72
CA VAL A 75 10.83 -4.75 -3.69
C VAL A 75 11.05 -5.37 -2.31
N THR A 76 11.61 -4.63 -1.39
CA THR A 76 11.76 -5.07 0.02
C THR A 76 10.66 -4.47 0.86
N PHE A 77 10.02 -5.29 1.70
CA PHE A 77 8.99 -4.88 2.63
C PHE A 77 9.45 -4.96 4.08
N SER A 78 8.94 -4.07 4.92
CA SER A 78 9.09 -4.13 6.37
C SER A 78 7.81 -3.68 7.08
N SER A 79 7.65 -4.11 8.33
CA SER A 79 6.54 -3.77 9.21
C SER A 79 7.08 -3.43 10.59
N THR A 80 6.55 -2.39 11.23
CA THR A 80 6.96 -1.98 12.59
C THR A 80 6.51 -2.94 13.68
N MET A 81 5.54 -3.81 13.40
CA MET A 81 4.97 -4.77 14.37
C MET A 81 5.37 -6.22 14.06
N GLY A 82 6.30 -6.42 13.13
CA GLY A 82 6.66 -7.74 12.61
C GLY A 82 5.60 -8.31 11.67
N GLY A 83 5.60 -9.62 11.50
CA GLY A 83 4.79 -10.35 10.52
C GLY A 83 5.66 -10.90 9.39
N THR A 84 5.01 -11.42 8.35
CA THR A 84 5.69 -12.02 7.20
C THR A 84 5.17 -11.46 5.89
N PHE A 85 6.01 -11.51 4.85
CA PHE A 85 5.69 -11.09 3.49
C PHE A 85 5.92 -12.25 2.53
N SER A 86 4.95 -12.51 1.64
CA SER A 86 5.04 -13.59 0.65
C SER A 86 4.64 -13.11 -0.76
N PRO A 87 5.55 -13.16 -1.75
CA PRO A 87 6.98 -13.42 -1.57
C PRO A 87 7.66 -12.32 -0.74
N ALA A 88 8.79 -12.64 -0.11
CA ALA A 88 9.52 -11.68 0.73
C ALA A 88 10.14 -10.53 -0.08
N SER A 89 10.48 -10.78 -1.35
CA SER A 89 10.98 -9.77 -2.28
C SER A 89 10.43 -10.00 -3.70
N PRO A 90 9.19 -9.56 -4.00
CA PRO A 90 8.63 -9.69 -5.34
C PRO A 90 9.37 -8.82 -6.35
N PHE A 91 9.62 -9.38 -7.54
CA PHE A 91 10.15 -8.64 -8.68
C PHE A 91 9.12 -7.69 -9.28
N LEU A 92 9.61 -6.61 -9.89
CA LEU A 92 8.78 -5.67 -10.63
C LEU A 92 8.61 -6.16 -12.07
N SER A 93 7.35 -6.37 -12.47
CA SER A 93 6.97 -6.68 -13.84
C SER A 93 5.91 -5.68 -14.30
N SER A 94 6.16 -5.03 -15.43
CA SER A 94 5.34 -3.94 -15.96
C SER A 94 5.04 -2.84 -14.93
N GLY A 95 6.03 -2.54 -14.07
CA GLY A 95 5.92 -1.53 -13.02
C GLY A 95 5.18 -2.00 -11.77
N VAL A 96 4.82 -3.28 -11.66
CA VAL A 96 4.02 -3.80 -10.54
C VAL A 96 4.73 -4.95 -9.83
N ALA A 97 4.71 -4.93 -8.50
CA ALA A 97 5.14 -6.01 -7.63
C ALA A 97 4.05 -6.27 -6.58
N THR A 98 3.76 -7.54 -6.31
CA THR A 98 2.68 -7.95 -5.38
C THR A 98 3.24 -8.85 -4.29
N ALA A 99 2.84 -8.58 -3.05
CA ALA A 99 3.12 -9.45 -1.90
C ALA A 99 1.87 -9.58 -1.03
N VAL A 100 1.83 -10.60 -0.19
CA VAL A 100 0.85 -10.75 0.89
C VAL A 100 1.56 -10.49 2.20
N PHE A 101 1.06 -9.54 2.98
CA PHE A 101 1.46 -9.34 4.37
C PHE A 101 0.56 -10.17 5.27
N THR A 102 1.16 -10.92 6.20
CA THR A 102 0.45 -11.63 7.27
C THR A 102 0.91 -11.08 8.61
N ALA A 103 -0.03 -10.56 9.41
CA ALA A 103 0.26 -10.05 10.73
C ALA A 103 0.69 -11.19 11.66
N SER A 104 1.66 -10.94 12.55
CA SER A 104 2.05 -11.91 13.58
C SER A 104 0.83 -12.33 14.39
N GLY A 105 0.60 -13.64 14.53
CA GLY A 105 -0.35 -14.17 15.51
C GLY A 105 0.29 -14.22 16.90
N GLY A 106 -0.44 -13.83 17.94
CA GLY A 106 0.03 -13.88 19.34
C GLY A 106 0.22 -15.30 19.91
N THR A 107 0.83 -16.24 19.18
CA THR A 107 0.95 -17.65 19.62
C THR A 107 2.23 -17.98 20.39
N THR A 108 3.05 -16.99 20.76
CA THR A 108 4.15 -17.15 21.72
C THR A 108 3.59 -17.13 23.14
N PRO A 109 4.10 -17.90 24.13
CA PRO A 109 3.55 -17.97 25.50
C PRO A 109 3.60 -16.65 26.29
N THR A 110 4.10 -15.58 25.67
CA THR A 110 4.00 -14.20 26.13
C THR A 110 3.46 -13.36 24.95
N PRO A 111 2.13 -13.31 24.77
CA PRO A 111 1.54 -12.65 23.61
C PRO A 111 1.40 -11.16 23.90
N THR A 112 2.41 -10.39 23.51
CA THR A 112 2.25 -8.94 23.31
C THR A 112 2.41 -8.62 21.82
N ALA A 113 1.80 -9.41 20.93
CA ALA A 113 1.35 -8.85 19.67
C ALA A 113 0.22 -7.89 20.05
N ALA A 114 0.52 -6.59 20.07
CA ALA A 114 -0.45 -5.58 20.46
C ALA A 114 -1.42 -5.37 19.29
N ALA A 115 -2.73 -5.28 19.56
CA ALA A 115 -3.60 -4.58 18.64
C ALA A 115 -3.07 -3.15 18.45
N GLY A 116 -3.01 -2.66 17.22
CA GLY A 116 -2.36 -1.38 16.95
C GLY A 116 -2.14 -1.12 15.47
N VAL A 117 -1.55 0.04 15.20
CA VAL A 117 -1.21 0.45 13.83
C VAL A 117 0.20 -0.03 13.51
N THR A 118 0.32 -0.88 12.49
CA THR A 118 1.61 -1.20 11.88
C THR A 118 1.87 -0.27 10.70
N GLN A 119 3.11 0.20 10.58
CA GLN A 119 3.56 0.91 9.39
C GLN A 119 4.27 -0.07 8.47
N ILE A 120 3.66 -0.32 7.31
CA ILE A 120 4.26 -1.13 6.25
C ILE A 120 5.06 -0.20 5.37
N THR A 121 6.32 -0.53 5.14
CA THR A 121 7.22 0.20 4.23
C THR A 121 7.63 -0.70 3.08
N ALA A 122 7.47 -0.22 1.85
CA ALA A 122 8.04 -0.81 0.66
C ALA A 122 9.25 0.02 0.21
N SER A 123 10.30 -0.64 -0.25
CA SER A 123 11.51 0.03 -0.74
C SER A 123 12.09 -0.66 -1.97
N TYR A 124 12.64 0.15 -2.88
CA TYR A 124 13.28 -0.32 -4.10
C TYR A 124 14.29 0.72 -4.57
N LYS A 125 15.57 0.30 -4.72
CA LYS A 125 16.69 1.15 -5.18
C LYS A 125 16.80 2.53 -4.53
N GLY A 126 16.38 2.66 -3.26
CA GLY A 126 16.43 3.92 -2.51
C GLY A 126 15.18 4.79 -2.63
N ALA A 127 14.16 4.38 -3.39
CA ALA A 127 12.80 4.91 -3.24
C ALA A 127 12.05 4.13 -2.16
N PHE A 128 11.13 4.80 -1.47
CA PHE A 128 10.34 4.23 -0.37
C PHE A 128 8.89 4.70 -0.46
N ALA A 129 7.98 3.85 -0.02
CA ALA A 129 6.56 4.14 0.13
C ALA A 129 6.07 3.52 1.44
N TYR A 130 5.16 4.18 2.17
CA TYR A 130 4.68 3.69 3.46
C TYR A 130 3.16 3.82 3.61
N MET A 131 2.58 2.93 4.39
CA MET A 131 1.16 3.01 4.76
C MET A 131 0.95 2.51 6.18
N SER A 132 -0.18 2.92 6.75
CA SER A 132 -0.67 2.44 8.04
C SER A 132 -1.72 1.35 7.82
N LEU A 133 -1.57 0.25 8.54
CA LEU A 133 -2.53 -0.84 8.58
C LEU A 133 -2.83 -1.17 10.05
N PHE A 134 -4.11 -1.26 10.39
CA PHE A 134 -4.55 -1.57 11.74
C PHE A 134 -4.64 -3.09 11.93
N VAL A 135 -4.01 -3.60 12.96
CA VAL A 135 -4.12 -5.00 13.40
C VAL A 135 -4.99 -5.03 14.64
N PHE A 136 -6.11 -5.76 14.59
CA PHE A 136 -7.04 -5.88 15.72
C PHE A 136 -7.05 -7.29 16.30
N LYS A 137 -7.45 -7.39 17.57
CA LYS A 137 -7.74 -8.68 18.18
C LYS A 137 -9.08 -9.20 17.67
N PRO A 138 -9.14 -10.46 17.19
CA PRO A 138 -10.38 -11.05 16.70
C PRO A 138 -11.47 -11.14 17.77
#